data_AF-A0A1V6LNX1-F1
#
_entry.id   AF-A0A1V6LNX1-F1
#
_cell.length_a   1.000
_cell.length_b   1.000
_cell.length_c   1.000
_cell.angle_alpha   90.00
_cell.angle_beta   90.00
_cell.angle_gamma   90.00
#
_symmetry.space_group_name_H-M   'P 1'
#
loop_
_entity.id
_entity.type
_entity.pdbx_description
1 polymer ?
#
loop_
_entity_poly.entity_id
_entity_poly.type
_entity_poly.pdbx_seq_one_letter_code
_entity_poly.pdbx_strand_id
1 'polypeptide(L)'
;MISVSENGYGVLVTKIIQHNTPEVPEQKIKDSVYVTSSIPGAYDNTTSLRSSLQIPQSKLPNFITFEYQFMDLSDCSFSRDSKIVKLIFLKNYSPHEKGDIIEASEEKADFFIKKGKGKIATLASVAGKGLNIIETIEQYQKELKTSKLFQINSGCKKWTAIDSLKFTKTIDLRPYTKAKEIKRFRERNKNTSGGYYGTRITYQFYDNGDIRLGLENYTTNTWK
;
A
#
# COMPACT_ATOMS: atom_id res chain seq x y z
N MET A 1 -7.61 -5.42 12.98
CA MET A 1 -7.90 -4.80 11.67
C MET A 1 -7.71 -3.31 11.85
N ILE A 2 -6.71 -2.74 11.17
CA ILE A 2 -6.44 -1.29 11.16
C ILE A 2 -6.96 -0.77 9.81
N SER A 3 -7.69 0.34 9.85
CA SER A 3 -8.21 1.06 8.70
C SER A 3 -7.55 2.44 8.63
N VAL A 4 -7.09 2.83 7.45
CA VAL A 4 -6.50 4.14 7.17
C VAL A 4 -7.16 4.74 5.95
N SER A 5 -7.68 5.95 6.10
CA SER A 5 -8.43 6.69 5.07
C SER A 5 -8.47 8.17 5.44
N GLU A 6 -8.78 9.04 4.50
CA GLU A 6 -8.90 10.48 4.76
C GLU A 6 -10.05 10.77 5.75
N ASN A 7 -11.11 9.97 5.70
CA ASN A 7 -12.32 10.08 6.52
C ASN A 7 -12.51 8.93 7.54
N GLY A 8 -11.52 8.05 7.71
CA GLY A 8 -11.59 6.96 8.70
C GLY A 8 -12.45 5.75 8.33
N TYR A 9 -12.97 5.69 7.10
CA TYR A 9 -13.72 4.55 6.56
C TYR A 9 -12.91 3.25 6.50
N GLY A 10 -13.62 2.13 6.61
CA GLY A 10 -13.18 0.79 6.21
C GLY A 10 -13.63 0.45 4.79
N VAL A 11 -13.13 -0.67 4.24
CA VAL A 11 -13.51 -1.13 2.90
C VAL A 11 -13.97 -2.59 2.95
N LEU A 12 -15.18 -2.83 2.45
CA LEU A 12 -15.69 -4.16 2.19
C LEU A 12 -15.54 -4.46 0.69
N VAL A 13 -14.68 -5.42 0.33
CA VAL A 13 -14.58 -5.90 -1.05
C VAL A 13 -15.57 -7.06 -1.22
N THR A 14 -16.59 -6.84 -2.04
CA THR A 14 -17.67 -7.81 -2.27
C THR A 14 -17.39 -8.71 -3.46
N LYS A 15 -16.54 -8.27 -4.40
CA LYS A 15 -16.21 -9.07 -5.59
C LYS A 15 -14.83 -8.73 -6.12
N ILE A 16 -14.12 -9.76 -6.57
CA ILE A 16 -12.84 -9.63 -7.29
C ILE A 16 -12.95 -10.48 -8.56
N ILE A 17 -12.92 -9.85 -9.73
CA ILE A 17 -13.02 -10.54 -11.02
C ILE A 17 -11.70 -10.38 -11.76
N GLN A 18 -11.16 -11.47 -12.26
CA GLN A 18 -9.98 -11.43 -13.12
C GLN A 18 -10.35 -11.65 -14.56
N HIS A 19 -9.65 -10.97 -15.46
CA HIS A 19 -9.92 -11.10 -16.87
C HIS A 19 -8.70 -10.72 -17.71
N ASN A 20 -8.70 -11.23 -18.94
CA ASN A 20 -7.62 -11.01 -19.91
C ASN A 20 -7.97 -9.99 -20.99
N THR A 21 -9.25 -9.62 -21.05
CA THR A 21 -9.87 -8.69 -22.01
C THR A 21 -10.44 -7.50 -21.26
N PRO A 22 -10.52 -6.28 -21.82
CA PRO A 22 -11.08 -5.12 -21.10
C PRO A 22 -12.51 -5.31 -20.59
N GLU A 23 -13.28 -6.18 -21.25
CA GLU A 23 -14.65 -6.54 -20.88
C GLU A 23 -14.66 -7.43 -19.62
N VAL A 24 -15.44 -7.00 -18.63
CA VAL A 24 -15.61 -7.74 -17.38
C VAL A 24 -16.53 -8.94 -17.64
N PRO A 25 -16.05 -10.18 -17.46
CA PRO A 25 -16.87 -11.36 -17.70
C PRO A 25 -18.02 -11.44 -16.69
N GLU A 26 -19.20 -11.84 -17.15
CA GLU A 26 -20.32 -12.16 -16.27
C GLU A 26 -20.01 -13.44 -15.48
N GLN A 27 -19.41 -13.27 -14.31
CA GLN A 27 -19.18 -14.36 -13.36
C GLN A 27 -19.90 -14.10 -12.03
N LYS A 28 -20.58 -15.14 -11.53
CA LYS A 28 -21.11 -15.22 -10.17
C LYS A 28 -19.97 -15.61 -9.23
N ILE A 29 -19.31 -14.61 -8.67
CA ILE A 29 -18.28 -14.79 -7.64
C ILE A 29 -18.91 -14.49 -6.28
N LYS A 30 -18.69 -15.38 -5.30
CA LYS A 30 -19.39 -15.38 -3.99
C LYS A 30 -18.46 -15.23 -2.77
N ASP A 31 -17.19 -14.85 -2.95
CA ASP A 31 -16.30 -14.63 -1.80
C ASP A 31 -16.20 -13.14 -1.49
N SER A 32 -16.70 -12.75 -0.32
CA SER A 32 -16.48 -11.41 0.25
C SER A 32 -15.16 -11.42 1.03
N VAL A 33 -14.27 -10.48 0.76
CA VAL A 33 -13.02 -10.32 1.49
C VAL A 33 -13.04 -8.99 2.22
N TYR A 34 -12.94 -9.04 3.55
CA TYR A 34 -12.71 -7.83 4.34
C TYR A 34 -11.25 -7.40 4.15
N VAL A 35 -11.05 -6.22 3.58
CA VAL A 35 -9.72 -5.69 3.32
C VAL A 35 -9.43 -4.57 4.31
N THR A 36 -8.29 -4.69 4.98
CA THR A 36 -7.81 -3.69 5.91
C THR A 36 -7.02 -2.65 5.13
N SER A 37 -7.47 -1.39 5.12
CA SER A 37 -6.72 -0.32 4.47
C SER A 37 -5.43 -0.06 5.24
N SER A 38 -4.34 0.03 4.49
CA SER A 38 -3.00 0.27 5.00
C SER A 38 -2.57 1.68 4.60
N ILE A 39 -1.86 2.40 5.49
CA ILE A 39 -1.21 3.66 5.12
C ILE A 39 -0.35 3.39 3.88
N PRO A 40 -0.27 4.31 2.90
CA PRO A 40 0.82 4.33 1.94
C PRO A 40 2.17 4.02 2.61
N GLY A 41 2.81 2.91 2.21
CA GLY A 41 4.09 2.46 2.74
C GLY A 41 4.08 1.69 4.07
N ALA A 42 2.92 1.37 4.66
CA ALA A 42 2.79 0.50 5.83
C ALA A 42 2.02 -0.77 5.45
N TYR A 43 2.72 -1.90 5.26
CA TYR A 43 2.14 -3.15 4.77
C TYR A 43 1.71 -4.12 5.89
N ASP A 44 1.75 -3.67 7.14
CA ASP A 44 1.52 -4.49 8.34
C ASP A 44 0.05 -4.94 8.47
N ASN A 45 -0.85 -4.31 7.71
CA ASN A 45 -2.28 -4.64 7.63
C ASN A 45 -2.66 -5.00 6.18
N THR A 46 -1.91 -5.89 5.55
CA THR A 46 -2.25 -6.40 4.22
C THR A 46 -3.09 -7.66 4.35
N THR A 47 -4.28 -7.67 3.77
CA THR A 47 -5.06 -8.91 3.62
C THR A 47 -4.49 -9.70 2.44
N SER A 48 -3.91 -10.87 2.71
CA SER A 48 -3.44 -11.76 1.67
C SER A 48 -4.63 -12.29 0.87
N LEU A 49 -4.66 -11.99 -0.42
CA LEU A 49 -5.62 -12.58 -1.34
C LEU A 49 -5.17 -13.96 -1.86
N ARG A 50 -4.07 -14.52 -1.34
CA ARG A 50 -3.46 -15.78 -1.82
C ARG A 50 -4.38 -16.99 -1.67
N SER A 51 -5.30 -16.96 -0.71
CA SER A 51 -6.32 -18.01 -0.51
C SER A 51 -7.58 -17.79 -1.34
N SER A 52 -7.71 -16.66 -2.05
CA SER A 52 -8.78 -16.48 -3.02
C SER A 52 -8.55 -17.46 -4.17
N LEU A 53 -9.52 -18.33 -4.41
CA LEU A 53 -9.57 -19.21 -5.59
C LEU A 53 -9.49 -18.42 -6.91
N GLN A 54 -9.69 -17.11 -6.83
CA GLN A 54 -9.80 -16.20 -7.95
C GLN A 54 -8.46 -15.56 -8.31
N ILE A 55 -7.32 -15.88 -7.66
CA ILE A 55 -5.99 -15.34 -8.02
C ILE A 55 -5.07 -16.41 -8.60
N PRO A 56 -4.39 -16.18 -9.74
CA PRO A 56 -3.59 -17.21 -10.37
C PRO A 56 -2.30 -17.35 -9.57
N GLN A 57 -2.02 -18.56 -9.12
CA GLN A 57 -0.81 -18.85 -8.35
C GLN A 57 0.46 -18.79 -9.21
N SER A 58 0.31 -18.68 -10.54
CA SER A 58 1.39 -18.83 -11.52
C SER A 58 1.68 -17.61 -12.40
N LYS A 59 0.68 -16.79 -12.77
CA LYS A 59 0.85 -15.61 -13.64
C LYS A 59 -0.06 -14.46 -13.22
N LEU A 60 0.37 -13.22 -13.42
CA LEU A 60 -0.48 -12.05 -13.21
C LEU A 60 -1.55 -11.98 -14.33
N PRO A 61 -2.84 -11.73 -14.02
CA PRO A 61 -3.86 -11.47 -15.04
C PRO A 61 -3.61 -10.11 -15.72
N ASN A 62 -4.20 -9.88 -16.90
CA ASN A 62 -4.08 -8.56 -17.56
C ASN A 62 -4.89 -7.49 -16.83
N PHE A 63 -6.02 -7.88 -16.23
CA PHE A 63 -6.92 -6.97 -15.54
C PHE A 63 -7.50 -7.62 -14.29
N ILE A 64 -7.84 -6.77 -13.34
CA ILE A 64 -8.57 -7.15 -12.14
C ILE A 64 -9.64 -6.10 -11.85
N THR A 65 -10.88 -6.54 -11.66
CA THR A 65 -12.02 -5.69 -11.30
C THR A 65 -12.40 -5.94 -9.85
N PHE A 66 -12.51 -4.87 -9.08
CA PHE A 66 -13.01 -4.87 -7.72
C PHE A 66 -14.41 -4.28 -7.68
N GLU A 67 -15.35 -4.97 -7.05
CA GLU A 67 -16.56 -4.36 -6.49
C GLU A 67 -16.35 -4.22 -4.99
N TYR A 68 -16.52 -3.00 -4.48
CA TYR A 68 -16.28 -2.70 -3.08
C TYR A 68 -17.16 -1.54 -2.61
N GLN A 69 -17.33 -1.47 -1.30
CA GLN A 69 -18.12 -0.45 -0.63
C GLN A 69 -17.36 0.05 0.59
N PHE A 70 -17.41 1.36 0.80
CA PHE A 70 -16.88 1.94 2.03
C PHE A 70 -17.85 1.72 3.19
N MET A 71 -17.25 1.52 4.36
CA MET A 71 -17.94 1.24 5.61
C MET A 71 -17.58 2.33 6.60
N ASP A 72 -18.59 2.94 7.21
CA ASP A 72 -18.38 3.79 8.38
C ASP A 72 -17.99 2.90 9.57
N LEU A 73 -16.96 3.33 10.30
CA LEU A 73 -16.37 2.58 11.40
C LEU A 73 -16.69 3.27 12.72
N SER A 74 -17.29 2.52 13.65
CA SER A 74 -17.55 3.01 15.00
C SER A 74 -17.26 1.95 16.05
N ASP A 75 -17.24 2.38 17.32
CA ASP A 75 -16.90 1.53 18.47
C ASP A 75 -15.49 0.90 18.30
N CYS A 76 -14.51 1.75 17.98
CA CYS A 76 -13.12 1.39 17.78
C CYS A 76 -12.34 1.47 19.10
N SER A 77 -11.54 0.44 19.39
CA SER A 77 -10.65 0.44 20.55
C SER A 77 -9.49 1.44 20.45
N PHE A 78 -9.18 1.89 19.23
CA PHE A 78 -8.13 2.85 18.96
C PHE A 78 -8.48 3.69 17.73
N SER A 79 -8.36 5.01 17.86
CA SER A 79 -8.50 5.98 16.78
C SER A 79 -7.44 7.06 16.96
N ARG A 80 -6.66 7.34 15.91
CA ARG A 80 -5.71 8.47 15.89
C ARG A 80 -5.63 9.05 14.49
N ASP A 81 -5.20 10.30 14.41
CA ASP A 81 -4.84 10.88 13.13
C ASP A 81 -3.34 10.69 12.85
N SER A 82 -3.01 10.60 11.57
CA SER A 82 -1.64 10.59 11.09
C SER A 82 -1.52 11.40 9.81
N LYS A 83 -0.37 12.01 9.64
CA LYS A 83 -0.04 12.80 8.46
C LYS A 83 0.86 12.01 7.53
N ILE A 84 0.76 12.30 6.24
CA ILE A 84 1.60 11.65 5.22
C ILE A 84 2.50 12.68 4.53
N VAL A 85 3.78 12.35 4.43
CA VAL A 85 4.78 13.12 3.68
C VAL A 85 5.48 12.24 2.65
N LYS A 86 6.14 12.87 1.66
CA LYS A 86 6.91 12.14 0.64
C LYS A 86 8.38 12.09 1.02
N LEU A 87 8.92 10.88 1.10
CA LEU A 87 10.34 10.62 1.34
C LEU A 87 11.01 10.12 0.08
N ILE A 88 12.29 10.44 -0.08
CA ILE A 88 13.17 9.85 -1.10
C ILE A 88 14.33 9.13 -0.43
N PHE A 89 14.66 7.93 -0.91
CA PHE A 89 15.79 7.14 -0.41
C PHE A 89 17.12 7.64 -0.99
N LEU A 90 18.06 7.99 -0.11
CA LEU A 90 19.40 8.48 -0.49
C LEU A 90 20.40 7.33 -0.72
N LYS A 91 20.09 6.14 -0.22
CA LYS A 91 20.83 4.89 -0.42
C LYS A 91 19.88 3.71 -0.35
N ASN A 92 20.36 2.54 -0.80
CA ASN A 92 19.59 1.30 -0.73
C ASN A 92 19.25 0.96 0.74
N TYR A 93 17.98 0.69 0.99
CA TYR A 93 17.43 0.28 2.29
C TYR A 93 16.23 -0.62 2.05
N SER A 94 16.45 -1.94 2.15
CA SER A 94 15.45 -2.96 1.81
C SER A 94 14.08 -2.63 2.40
N PRO A 95 13.00 -2.66 1.60
CA PRO A 95 12.92 -3.10 0.20
C PRO A 95 13.28 -2.02 -0.85
N HIS A 96 13.60 -0.80 -0.44
CA HIS A 96 13.73 0.37 -1.29
C HIS A 96 15.15 0.57 -1.83
N GLU A 97 15.25 0.98 -3.09
CA GLU A 97 16.49 1.32 -3.78
C GLU A 97 16.75 2.84 -3.70
N LYS A 98 18.01 3.26 -3.87
CA LYS A 98 18.36 4.68 -3.94
C LYS A 98 17.56 5.39 -5.04
N GLY A 99 16.92 6.51 -4.70
CA GLY A 99 16.10 7.32 -5.60
C GLY A 99 14.62 6.98 -5.56
N ASP A 100 14.22 5.87 -4.93
CA ASP A 100 12.81 5.55 -4.77
C ASP A 100 12.11 6.63 -3.91
N ILE A 101 10.92 7.04 -4.34
CA ILE A 101 10.06 7.99 -3.60
C ILE A 101 8.87 7.22 -3.04
N ILE A 102 8.60 7.42 -1.76
CA ILE A 102 7.45 6.82 -1.08
C ILE A 102 6.62 7.87 -0.36
N GLU A 103 5.33 7.61 -0.23
CA GLU A 103 4.47 8.25 0.76
C GLU A 103 4.67 7.51 2.10
N ALA A 104 4.89 8.25 3.18
CA ALA A 104 5.19 7.70 4.49
C ALA A 104 4.37 8.41 5.58
N SER A 105 3.89 7.64 6.56
CA SER A 105 3.28 8.20 7.76
C SER A 105 4.26 9.07 8.53
N GLU A 106 3.74 9.99 9.34
CA GLU A 106 4.50 10.84 10.24
C GLU A 106 5.44 10.02 11.14
N GLU A 107 4.97 8.88 11.66
CA GLU A 107 5.79 7.99 12.49
C GLU A 107 7.00 7.42 11.72
N LYS A 108 6.78 6.98 10.47
CA LYS A 108 7.84 6.44 9.61
C LYS A 108 8.78 7.55 9.15
N ALA A 109 8.26 8.73 8.83
CA ALA A 109 9.04 9.91 8.47
C ALA A 109 9.90 10.40 9.66
N ASP A 110 9.34 10.43 10.87
CA ASP A 110 10.08 10.71 12.10
C ASP A 110 11.25 9.76 12.29
N PHE A 111 11.03 8.47 12.04
CA PHE A 111 12.10 7.48 12.10
C PHE A 111 13.25 7.81 11.12
N PHE A 112 12.96 8.11 9.85
CA PHE A 112 14.02 8.36 8.86
C PHE A 112 14.69 9.73 9.03
N ILE A 113 13.90 10.77 9.27
CA ILE A 113 14.36 12.16 9.31
C ILE A 113 15.02 12.44 10.66
N LYS A 114 14.33 12.19 11.78
CA LYS A 114 14.82 12.55 13.12
C LYS A 114 15.78 11.49 13.67
N LYS A 115 15.38 10.22 13.69
CA LYS A 115 16.19 9.13 14.31
C LYS A 115 17.29 8.61 13.39
N GLY A 116 17.00 8.46 12.10
CA GLY A 116 17.91 7.99 11.05
C GLY A 116 18.93 9.05 10.58
N LYS A 117 18.87 10.26 11.16
CA LYS A 117 19.73 11.42 10.85
C LYS A 117 19.74 11.80 9.36
N GLY A 118 18.64 11.56 8.64
CA GLY A 118 18.52 11.89 7.20
C GLY A 118 19.48 11.15 6.27
N LYS A 119 20.19 10.11 6.74
CA LYS A 119 21.22 9.39 5.95
C LYS A 119 20.67 8.28 5.06
N ILE A 120 19.46 7.80 5.37
CA ILE A 120 18.81 6.70 4.64
C ILE A 120 17.78 7.28 3.68
N ALA A 121 16.91 8.14 4.17
CA ALA A 121 15.91 8.86 3.39
C ALA A 121 15.78 10.29 3.92
N THR A 122 15.33 11.20 3.05
CA THR A 122 15.02 12.60 3.37
C THR A 122 13.70 13.00 2.70
N LEU A 123 13.21 14.23 2.91
CA LEU A 123 12.05 14.72 2.19
C LEU A 123 12.33 14.81 0.69
N ALA A 124 11.39 14.34 -0.12
CA ALA A 124 11.52 14.41 -1.58
C ALA A 124 11.68 15.86 -2.08
N SER A 125 11.05 16.82 -1.39
CA SER A 125 11.07 18.26 -1.70
C SER A 125 12.43 18.94 -1.50
N VAL A 126 13.33 18.34 -0.72
CA VAL A 126 14.66 18.89 -0.41
C VAL A 126 15.80 18.06 -0.96
N ALA A 127 15.47 17.00 -1.70
CA ALA A 127 16.44 16.14 -2.37
C ALA A 127 17.40 16.98 -3.24
N GLY A 128 18.71 16.84 -3.01
CA GLY A 128 19.73 17.55 -3.79
C GLY A 128 19.94 19.03 -3.44
N LYS A 129 19.20 19.59 -2.47
CA LYS A 129 19.36 21.01 -2.06
C LYS A 129 20.51 21.26 -1.07
N GLY A 130 21.19 20.21 -0.61
CA GLY A 130 22.33 20.33 0.30
C GLY A 130 21.98 20.83 1.71
N LEU A 131 20.70 20.76 2.11
CA LEU A 131 20.26 21.20 3.43
C LEU A 131 20.91 20.38 4.54
N ASN A 132 21.24 21.04 5.65
CA ASN A 132 21.67 20.38 6.86
C ASN A 132 20.48 19.73 7.61
N ILE A 133 20.77 19.01 8.69
CA ILE A 133 19.75 18.26 9.43
C ILE A 133 18.70 19.16 10.09
N ILE A 134 19.09 20.35 10.58
CA ILE A 134 18.21 21.30 11.24
C ILE A 134 17.23 21.87 10.21
N GLU A 135 17.75 22.33 9.07
CA GLU A 135 16.95 22.86 7.95
C GLU A 135 15.99 21.81 7.40
N THR A 136 16.42 20.54 7.31
CA THR A 136 15.57 19.42 6.89
C THR A 136 14.42 19.19 7.89
N ILE A 137 14.69 19.27 9.20
CA ILE A 137 13.67 19.11 10.24
C ILE A 137 12.68 20.29 10.22
N GLU A 138 13.14 21.51 10.02
CA GLU A 138 12.26 22.68 9.90
C GLU A 138 11.35 22.56 8.68
N GLN A 139 11.89 22.16 7.53
CA GLN A 139 11.10 21.92 6.33
C GLN A 139 10.10 20.79 6.53
N TYR A 140 10.49 19.73 7.23
CA TYR A 140 9.60 18.63 7.58
C TYR A 140 8.41 19.09 8.43
N GLN A 141 8.66 19.91 9.45
CA GLN A 141 7.59 20.48 10.27
C GLN A 141 6.65 21.39 9.46
N LYS A 142 7.18 22.15 8.49
CA LYS A 142 6.36 22.97 7.58
C LYS A 142 5.47 22.08 6.71
N GLU A 143 6.02 21.03 6.10
CA GLU A 143 5.26 20.10 5.26
C GLU A 143 4.21 19.33 6.04
N LEU A 144 4.50 18.90 7.27
CA LEU A 144 3.51 18.28 8.14
C LEU A 144 2.31 19.20 8.40
N LYS A 145 2.51 20.51 8.55
CA LYS A 145 1.39 21.45 8.79
C LYS A 145 0.42 21.51 7.61
N THR A 146 0.92 21.37 6.39
CA THR A 146 0.12 21.42 5.14
C THR A 146 -0.20 20.05 4.57
N SER A 147 0.30 18.98 5.19
CA SER A 147 0.13 17.61 4.71
C SER A 147 -1.30 17.11 4.86
N LYS A 148 -1.64 16.11 4.03
CA LYS A 148 -2.91 15.39 4.13
C LYS A 148 -3.01 14.65 5.47
N LEU A 149 -4.18 14.76 6.09
CA LEU A 149 -4.55 14.05 7.30
C LEU A 149 -5.23 12.73 6.93
N PHE A 150 -4.88 11.67 7.64
CA PHE A 150 -5.51 10.37 7.53
C PHE A 150 -5.91 9.90 8.92
N GLN A 151 -7.13 9.39 9.05
CA GLN A 151 -7.59 8.79 10.28
C GLN A 151 -7.23 7.31 10.28
N ILE A 152 -6.67 6.85 11.39
CA ILE A 152 -6.26 5.47 11.65
C ILE A 152 -7.19 4.89 12.71
N ASN A 153 -8.04 3.96 12.32
CA ASN A 153 -9.00 3.28 13.19
C ASN A 153 -8.60 1.82 13.38
N SER A 154 -8.71 1.28 14.59
CA SER A 154 -8.42 -0.13 14.88
C SER A 154 -9.37 -0.72 15.91
N GLY A 155 -9.65 -2.02 15.75
CA GLY A 155 -10.50 -2.77 16.68
C GLY A 155 -11.95 -2.30 16.71
N CYS A 156 -12.48 -1.85 15.56
CA CYS A 156 -13.85 -1.38 15.42
C CYS A 156 -14.86 -2.53 15.42
N LYS A 157 -15.85 -2.45 16.29
CA LYS A 157 -16.91 -3.47 16.42
C LYS A 157 -18.09 -3.23 15.47
N LYS A 158 -18.31 -2.00 15.04
CA LYS A 158 -19.43 -1.63 14.16
C LYS A 158 -18.93 -1.16 12.80
N TRP A 159 -19.55 -1.72 11.77
CA TRP A 159 -19.26 -1.48 10.37
C TRP A 159 -20.59 -1.22 9.66
N THR A 160 -20.82 0.02 9.25
CA THR A 160 -22.08 0.41 8.60
C THR A 160 -21.81 0.75 7.15
N ALA A 161 -22.51 0.08 6.23
CA ALA A 161 -22.32 0.31 4.81
C ALA A 161 -22.76 1.71 4.40
N ILE A 162 -21.94 2.39 3.59
CA ILE A 162 -22.26 3.70 3.03
C ILE A 162 -22.68 3.48 1.58
N ASP A 163 -23.99 3.54 1.31
CA ASP A 163 -24.55 3.20 -0.01
C ASP A 163 -24.09 4.15 -1.12
N SER A 164 -23.86 5.42 -0.79
CA SER A 164 -23.32 6.41 -1.74
C SER A 164 -21.85 6.19 -2.11
N LEU A 165 -21.13 5.32 -1.39
CA LEU A 165 -19.71 5.05 -1.59
C LEU A 165 -19.46 3.59 -2.02
N LYS A 166 -20.25 3.15 -3.00
CA LYS A 166 -20.09 1.86 -3.67
C LYS A 166 -19.43 2.06 -5.04
N PHE A 167 -18.42 1.26 -5.32
CA PHE A 167 -17.58 1.42 -6.50
C PHE A 167 -17.35 0.09 -7.22
N THR A 168 -17.13 0.21 -8.53
CA THR A 168 -16.62 -0.86 -9.37
C THR A 168 -15.43 -0.32 -10.15
N LYS A 169 -14.24 -0.89 -9.94
CA LYS A 169 -13.00 -0.41 -10.54
C LYS A 169 -12.21 -1.53 -11.15
N THR A 170 -11.84 -1.34 -12.42
CA THR A 170 -10.95 -2.23 -13.16
C THR A 170 -9.56 -1.63 -13.22
N ILE A 171 -8.56 -2.41 -12.81
CA ILE A 171 -7.15 -2.04 -12.86
C ILE A 171 -6.51 -2.78 -14.03
N ASP A 172 -5.83 -2.04 -14.90
CA ASP A 172 -4.99 -2.59 -15.96
C ASP A 172 -3.62 -2.97 -15.40
N LEU A 173 -3.33 -4.26 -15.37
CA LEU A 173 -2.10 -4.83 -14.85
C LEU A 173 -1.04 -5.00 -15.93
N ARG A 174 -1.37 -4.82 -17.22
CA ARG A 174 -0.43 -5.01 -18.34
C ARG A 174 0.80 -4.10 -18.25
N PRO A 175 0.72 -2.81 -17.85
CA PRO A 175 1.91 -1.97 -17.68
C PRO A 175 2.91 -2.54 -16.67
N TYR A 176 2.42 -3.25 -15.66
CA TYR A 176 3.22 -3.80 -14.58
C TYR A 176 3.97 -5.07 -14.96
N THR A 177 3.59 -5.76 -16.04
CA THR A 177 4.32 -6.93 -16.55
C THR A 177 5.80 -6.64 -16.87
N LYS A 178 6.14 -5.37 -17.15
CA LYS A 178 7.50 -4.90 -17.41
C LYS A 178 8.18 -4.26 -16.20
N ALA A 179 7.48 -4.11 -15.07
CA ALA A 179 8.00 -3.48 -13.86
C ALA A 179 9.19 -4.28 -13.29
N LYS A 180 10.14 -3.57 -12.66
CA LYS A 180 11.37 -4.18 -12.11
C LYS A 180 11.04 -5.24 -11.05
N GLU A 181 9.93 -5.05 -10.35
CA GLU A 181 9.42 -5.94 -9.31
C GLU A 181 8.97 -7.27 -9.92
N ILE A 182 8.14 -7.22 -10.95
CA ILE A 182 7.60 -8.42 -11.61
C ILE A 182 8.68 -9.21 -12.34
N LYS A 183 9.66 -8.54 -12.95
CA LYS A 183 10.77 -9.23 -13.63
C LYS A 183 11.58 -10.14 -12.71
N ARG A 184 11.75 -9.75 -11.43
CA ARG A 184 12.49 -10.55 -10.45
C ARG A 184 11.66 -11.71 -9.89
N PHE A 185 10.35 -11.80 -10.19
CA PHE A 185 9.48 -12.84 -9.65
C PHE A 185 9.98 -14.24 -10.00
N ARG A 186 10.15 -15.10 -8.99
CA ARG A 186 10.68 -16.47 -9.08
C ARG A 186 12.12 -16.58 -9.59
N GLU A 187 12.85 -15.47 -9.72
CA GLU A 187 14.29 -15.54 -9.92
C GLU A 187 14.95 -16.06 -8.63
N ARG A 188 15.95 -16.93 -8.81
CA ARG A 188 16.72 -17.49 -7.69
C ARG A 188 17.52 -16.38 -7.02
N ASN A 189 17.31 -16.19 -5.73
CA ASN A 189 18.12 -15.25 -4.96
C ASN A 189 19.52 -15.84 -4.79
N LYS A 190 20.52 -15.26 -5.46
CA LYS A 190 21.92 -15.72 -5.41
C LYS A 190 22.56 -15.55 -4.02
N ASN A 191 21.99 -14.70 -3.18
CA ASN A 191 22.50 -14.37 -1.85
C ASN A 191 21.78 -15.14 -0.73
N THR A 192 20.84 -16.04 -1.05
CA THR A 192 20.12 -16.83 -0.05
C THR A 192 19.90 -18.25 -0.57
N SER A 193 20.53 -19.24 0.05
CA SER A 193 20.44 -20.64 -0.39
C SER A 193 18.97 -21.11 -0.40
N GLY A 194 18.49 -21.56 -1.57
CA GLY A 194 17.11 -22.01 -1.77
C GLY A 194 16.05 -20.90 -1.86
N GLY A 195 16.41 -19.64 -1.67
CA GLY A 195 15.48 -18.52 -1.69
C GLY A 195 15.10 -18.07 -3.11
N TYR A 196 13.85 -17.68 -3.30
CA TYR A 196 13.36 -17.03 -4.51
C TYR A 196 12.83 -15.64 -4.17
N TYR A 197 12.86 -14.74 -5.15
CA TYR A 197 12.14 -13.47 -5.04
C TYR A 197 10.65 -13.72 -5.28
N GLY A 198 9.83 -13.39 -4.28
CA GLY A 198 8.38 -13.25 -4.43
C GLY A 198 8.01 -11.80 -4.74
N THR A 199 6.85 -11.58 -5.33
CA THR A 199 6.28 -10.25 -5.55
C THR A 199 4.99 -10.14 -4.77
N ARG A 200 4.90 -9.12 -3.93
CA ARG A 200 3.69 -8.73 -3.21
C ARG A 200 3.01 -7.61 -4.00
N ILE A 201 1.72 -7.78 -4.23
CA ILE A 201 0.86 -6.77 -4.86
C ILE A 201 -0.08 -6.26 -3.78
N THR A 202 -0.01 -4.96 -3.51
CA THR A 202 -0.84 -4.30 -2.50
C THR A 202 -1.80 -3.36 -3.22
N TYR A 203 -3.09 -3.48 -2.93
CA TYR A 203 -4.13 -2.58 -3.42
C TYR A 203 -4.50 -1.60 -2.31
N GLN A 204 -4.39 -0.30 -2.61
CA GLN A 204 -4.73 0.80 -1.71
C GLN A 204 -6.00 1.46 -2.21
N PHE A 205 -7.02 1.48 -1.36
CA PHE A 205 -8.30 2.11 -1.64
C PHE A 205 -8.31 3.52 -1.07
N TYR A 206 -8.67 4.51 -1.89
CA TYR A 206 -8.78 5.91 -1.50
C TYR A 206 -10.25 6.31 -1.43
N ASP A 207 -10.58 7.20 -0.50
CA ASP A 207 -11.96 7.60 -0.17
C ASP A 207 -12.75 8.18 -1.36
N ASN A 208 -12.05 8.66 -2.38
CA ASN A 208 -12.63 9.09 -3.65
C ASN A 208 -13.01 7.94 -4.60
N GLY A 209 -12.85 6.69 -4.15
CA GLY A 209 -13.07 5.49 -4.95
C GLY A 209 -11.94 5.17 -5.92
N ASP A 210 -10.74 5.77 -5.79
CA ASP A 210 -9.57 5.35 -6.57
C ASP A 210 -8.92 4.09 -5.94
N ILE A 211 -8.31 3.25 -6.78
CA ILE A 211 -7.47 2.14 -6.31
C ILE A 211 -6.08 2.30 -6.90
N ARG A 212 -5.08 2.40 -6.03
CA ARG A 212 -3.67 2.40 -6.44
C ARG A 212 -2.99 1.11 -6.09
N LEU A 213 -2.08 0.71 -6.97
CA LEU A 213 -1.35 -0.53 -6.85
C LEU A 213 0.09 -0.25 -6.42
N GLY A 214 0.53 -0.93 -5.37
CA GLY A 214 1.92 -1.00 -4.95
C GLY A 214 2.50 -2.38 -5.27
N LEU A 215 3.69 -2.41 -5.85
CA LEU A 215 4.47 -3.64 -6.06
C LEU A 215 5.69 -3.63 -5.15
N GLU A 216 5.95 -4.76 -4.50
CA GLU A 216 7.13 -4.92 -3.66
C GLU A 216 7.71 -6.32 -3.86
N ASN A 217 9.04 -6.43 -3.99
CA ASN A 217 9.71 -7.71 -3.94
C ASN A 217 10.01 -8.11 -2.51
N TYR A 218 9.77 -9.37 -2.16
CA TYR A 218 10.17 -9.94 -0.89
C TYR A 218 10.97 -11.22 -1.11
N THR A 219 11.80 -11.58 -0.13
CA THR A 219 12.57 -12.83 -0.17
C THR A 219 11.91 -13.89 0.70
N THR A 220 11.69 -15.08 0.16
CA THR A 220 11.28 -16.24 0.97
C THR A 220 12.52 -16.83 1.64
N ASN A 221 12.53 -16.91 2.97
CA ASN A 221 13.51 -17.73 3.69
C ASN A 221 13.00 -19.17 3.68
N THR A 222 13.78 -20.14 3.20
CA THR A 222 13.38 -21.55 3.13
C THR A 222 13.26 -22.23 4.50
N TRP A 223 13.72 -21.58 5.58
CA TRP A 223 13.74 -22.12 6.94
C TRP A 223 12.69 -21.51 7.87
N LYS A 224 11.76 -20.69 7.36
CA LYS A 224 10.66 -20.09 8.11
C LYS A 224 9.32 -20.25 7.39
#